data_AF-A0A8T4E8P1-F1
#
_entry.id   AF-A0A8T4E8P1-F1
#
_cell.length_a   1.000
_cell.length_b   1.000
_cell.length_c   1.000
_cell.angle_alpha   90.00
_cell.angle_beta   90.00
_cell.angle_gamma   90.00
#
_symmetry.space_group_name_H-M   'P 1'
#
loop_
_entity.id
_entity.type
_entity.pdbx_description
1 polymer ?
#
loop_
_entity_poly.entity_id
_entity_poly.type
_entity_poly.pdbx_seq_one_letter_code
_entity_poly.pdbx_strand_id
1 'polypeptide(L)'
;MVKEIIVLRETGILLYHYSVSGTRKLDELVAAFLSAVGSFAKEVSQDKITVMSFATNKLVWEKKGDLFFIALVAEEDSGEIHRVILQDLAEQFVSMFYSDLMKELPDSKSFRPFTDIVEKTLHKFNGIPGLARKYKTILLPSEDLNRLKKSMAEVEVNRDILRGALVTHDGYVAVSNLRAYELEAVLDFISSFDKNIEIHEHSSLEKATAFLLVNLKKKGVCAFVINLGMSEKTYIELVNPFLALAQLTSFEEAKKFEPDKAEGPISFYDFDGIEPIVALEKIQSEISIMLSRAPESVHSGALKLLEKLEKMATVAELHEIMGLPREQGDELLAQLIAKSMIRIIRLFPVLEDRDERFAAYLEVIGIKKRDFDIVNTIWKYCNGSYSIREISERTNIPAGRIMEVLRVLGNNVTWSKNRVLSHVR
;
A
#
# COMPACT_ATOMS: atom_id res chain seq x y z
N MET A 1 8.31 -1.41 -6.96
CA MET A 1 7.67 -0.21 -6.39
C MET A 1 7.59 0.94 -7.40
N VAL A 2 6.48 1.69 -7.41
CA VAL A 2 6.41 2.99 -8.10
C VAL A 2 7.36 3.98 -7.43
N LYS A 3 8.39 4.41 -8.17
CA LYS A 3 9.37 5.40 -7.69
C LYS A 3 8.84 6.81 -7.91
N GLU A 4 8.34 7.07 -9.12
CA GLU A 4 7.83 8.37 -9.54
C GLU A 4 6.66 8.18 -10.54
N ILE A 5 5.67 9.08 -10.51
CA ILE A 5 4.61 9.19 -11.53
C ILE A 5 4.62 10.61 -12.05
N ILE A 6 4.57 10.79 -13.37
CA ILE A 6 4.39 12.08 -14.00
C ILE A 6 3.19 12.08 -14.94
N VAL A 7 2.58 13.25 -15.08
CA VAL A 7 1.59 13.54 -16.12
C VAL A 7 2.14 14.66 -16.99
N LEU A 8 2.26 14.39 -18.28
CA LEU A 8 2.75 15.36 -19.25
C LEU A 8 1.85 15.42 -20.48
N ARG A 9 1.84 16.57 -21.15
CA ARG A 9 1.24 16.68 -22.48
C ARG A 9 2.17 16.10 -23.53
N GLU A 10 1.61 15.72 -24.68
CA GLU A 10 2.39 15.29 -25.86
C GLU A 10 3.39 16.35 -26.34
N THR A 11 3.16 17.62 -26.02
CA THR A 11 4.10 18.74 -26.24
C THR A 11 5.31 18.75 -25.29
N GLY A 12 5.32 17.89 -24.27
CA GLY A 12 6.35 17.82 -23.24
C GLY A 12 6.11 18.73 -22.02
N ILE A 13 4.98 19.41 -21.94
CA ILE A 13 4.62 20.22 -20.76
C ILE A 13 4.30 19.29 -19.59
N LEU A 14 5.11 19.36 -18.52
CA LEU A 14 4.86 18.65 -17.27
C LEU A 14 3.70 19.31 -16.51
N LEU A 15 2.61 18.58 -16.32
CA LEU A 15 1.43 19.04 -15.59
C LEU A 15 1.48 18.64 -14.12
N TYR A 16 2.00 17.44 -13.83
CA TYR A 16 2.01 16.88 -12.49
C TYR A 16 3.19 15.93 -12.30
N HIS A 17 3.73 15.91 -11.08
CA HIS A 17 4.79 15.01 -10.66
C HIS A 17 4.57 14.53 -9.23
N TYR A 18 4.66 13.22 -9.06
CA TYR A 18 4.67 12.51 -7.81
C TYR A 18 5.98 11.77 -7.66
N SER A 19 6.61 11.87 -6.49
CA SER A 19 7.82 11.12 -6.15
C SER A 19 7.72 10.59 -4.73
N VAL A 20 7.93 9.28 -4.57
CA VAL A 20 7.88 8.61 -3.26
C VAL A 20 9.06 9.00 -2.36
N SER A 21 10.18 9.40 -2.98
CA SER A 21 11.43 9.74 -2.29
C SER A 21 11.80 11.22 -2.41
N GLY A 22 10.95 12.04 -3.03
CA GLY A 22 11.24 13.45 -3.30
C GLY A 22 12.27 13.69 -4.42
N THR A 23 12.81 12.64 -5.05
CA THR A 23 13.69 12.76 -6.22
C THR A 23 12.91 13.12 -7.48
N ARG A 24 13.59 13.74 -8.45
CA ARG A 24 13.03 14.06 -9.77
C ARG A 24 13.80 13.44 -10.92
N LYS A 25 13.99 12.12 -10.87
CA LYS A 25 14.74 11.41 -11.91
C LYS A 25 13.98 11.35 -13.23
N LEU A 26 12.65 11.32 -13.18
CA LEU A 26 11.85 11.27 -14.39
C LEU A 26 11.93 12.56 -15.19
N ASP A 27 12.04 13.73 -14.55
CA ASP A 27 12.19 15.02 -15.23
C ASP A 27 13.39 15.03 -16.20
N GLU A 28 14.48 14.37 -15.82
CA GLU A 28 15.69 14.21 -16.64
C GLU A 28 15.48 13.23 -17.81
N LEU A 29 14.59 12.25 -17.65
CA LEU A 29 14.30 11.20 -18.63
C LEU A 29 13.14 11.54 -19.58
N VAL A 30 12.34 12.58 -19.29
CA VAL A 30 11.18 12.99 -20.10
C VAL A 30 11.54 13.26 -21.55
N ALA A 31 12.62 13.99 -21.80
CA ALA A 31 13.04 14.32 -23.16
C ALA A 31 13.46 13.07 -23.95
N ALA A 32 14.19 12.16 -23.30
CA ALA A 32 14.58 10.88 -23.88
C ALA A 32 13.35 9.99 -24.14
N PHE A 33 12.39 9.96 -23.21
CA PHE A 33 11.13 9.23 -23.34
C PHE A 33 10.31 9.73 -24.52
N LEU A 34 10.06 11.05 -24.64
CA LEU A 34 9.27 11.61 -25.73
C LEU A 34 9.95 11.38 -27.09
N SER A 35 11.28 11.49 -27.15
CA SER A 35 12.04 11.17 -28.36
C SER A 35 11.90 9.70 -28.75
N ALA A 36 11.98 8.78 -27.78
CA ALA A 36 11.85 7.35 -28.02
C ALA A 36 10.42 6.98 -28.43
N VAL A 37 9.39 7.45 -27.72
CA VAL A 37 7.98 7.20 -28.06
C VAL A 37 7.62 7.75 -29.45
N GLY A 38 8.13 8.93 -29.81
CA GLY A 38 7.95 9.50 -31.15
C GLY A 38 8.59 8.67 -32.27
N SER A 39 9.65 7.92 -31.97
CA SER A 39 10.27 6.97 -32.89
C SER A 39 9.49 5.65 -32.96
N PHE A 40 9.10 5.09 -31.81
CA PHE A 40 8.33 3.84 -31.75
C PHE A 40 6.95 3.94 -32.39
N ALA A 41 6.27 5.08 -32.24
CA ALA A 41 4.97 5.33 -32.88
C ALA A 41 5.04 5.39 -34.42
N LYS A 42 6.22 5.62 -35.00
CA LYS A 42 6.43 5.59 -36.46
C LYS A 42 6.72 4.19 -37.01
N GLU A 43 7.23 3.28 -36.19
CA GLU A 43 7.65 1.94 -36.63
C GLU A 43 6.65 0.83 -36.30
N VAL A 44 5.81 1.00 -35.27
CA VAL A 44 4.92 -0.06 -34.78
C VAL A 44 3.45 0.34 -34.99
N SER A 45 2.77 -0.45 -35.82
CA SER A 45 1.31 -0.39 -36.02
C SER A 45 0.55 -0.49 -34.69
N GLN A 46 0.09 0.66 -34.19
CA GLN A 46 -1.11 0.91 -33.37
C GLN A 46 -1.45 0.08 -32.11
N ASP A 47 -0.67 -0.89 -31.65
CA ASP A 47 -0.98 -1.58 -30.40
C ASP A 47 0.24 -1.88 -29.51
N LYS A 48 0.19 -1.34 -28.28
CA LYS A 48 0.70 -1.94 -27.05
C LYS A 48 2.22 -2.03 -26.81
N ILE A 49 2.99 -0.99 -27.11
CA ILE A 49 4.22 -0.78 -26.31
C ILE A 49 3.89 0.28 -25.27
N THR A 50 3.70 -0.17 -24.02
CA THR A 50 3.44 0.66 -22.83
C THR A 50 4.53 0.48 -21.77
N VAL A 51 5.57 -0.31 -22.06
CA VAL A 51 6.65 -0.63 -21.13
C VAL A 51 8.00 -0.50 -21.82
N MET A 52 8.95 0.15 -21.15
CA MET A 52 10.34 0.31 -21.59
C MET A 52 11.27 0.01 -20.41
N SER A 53 12.08 -1.04 -20.54
CA SER A 53 13.01 -1.46 -19.49
C SER A 53 14.38 -0.80 -19.62
N PHE A 54 14.94 -0.43 -18.48
CA PHE A 54 16.30 0.02 -18.24
C PHE A 54 16.95 -0.94 -17.24
N ALA A 55 18.28 -0.89 -17.09
CA ALA A 55 19.05 -1.88 -16.33
C ALA A 55 18.56 -2.21 -14.90
N THR A 56 17.87 -1.29 -14.21
CA THR A 56 17.32 -1.54 -12.86
C THR A 56 15.90 -1.00 -12.67
N ASN A 57 15.30 -0.48 -13.73
CA ASN A 57 14.00 0.21 -13.67
C ASN A 57 13.26 -0.03 -14.97
N LYS A 58 11.95 0.16 -14.98
CA LYS A 58 11.21 0.29 -16.23
C LYS A 58 10.24 1.46 -16.16
N LEU A 59 9.97 2.03 -17.32
CA LEU A 59 8.92 3.00 -17.52
C LEU A 59 7.67 2.27 -17.99
N VAL A 60 6.56 2.49 -17.30
CA VAL A 60 5.23 2.07 -17.75
C VAL A 60 4.46 3.34 -18.09
N TRP A 61 3.74 3.38 -19.20
CA TRP A 61 2.94 4.54 -19.56
C TRP A 61 1.57 4.20 -20.12
N GLU A 62 0.65 5.14 -19.97
CA GLU A 62 -0.69 5.13 -20.55
C GLU A 62 -0.94 6.47 -21.25
N LYS A 63 -1.45 6.43 -22.49
CA LYS A 63 -1.85 7.63 -23.24
C LYS A 63 -3.36 7.83 -23.13
N LYS A 64 -3.80 9.03 -22.77
CA LYS A 64 -5.21 9.42 -22.75
C LYS A 64 -5.41 10.79 -23.39
N GLY A 65 -5.87 10.80 -24.64
CA GLY A 65 -5.94 12.03 -25.43
C GLY A 65 -4.54 12.58 -25.71
N ASP A 66 -4.30 13.85 -25.39
CA ASP A 66 -2.99 14.52 -25.49
C ASP A 66 -2.11 14.35 -24.24
N LEU A 67 -2.54 13.54 -23.26
CA LEU A 67 -1.84 13.33 -22.01
C LEU A 67 -1.13 11.96 -21.97
N PHE A 68 0.09 11.97 -21.46
CA PHE A 68 0.84 10.78 -21.06
C PHE A 68 0.92 10.71 -19.54
N PHE A 69 0.55 9.54 -19.01
CA PHE A 69 0.72 9.15 -17.62
C PHE A 69 1.87 8.15 -17.59
N ILE A 70 2.93 8.46 -16.87
CA ILE A 70 4.17 7.66 -16.90
C ILE A 70 4.56 7.33 -15.46
N ALA A 71 4.83 6.06 -15.19
CA ALA A 71 5.39 5.59 -13.93
C ALA A 71 6.79 5.03 -14.15
N LEU A 72 7.74 5.44 -13.31
CA LEU A 72 9.02 4.74 -13.15
C LEU A 72 8.87 3.72 -12.05
N VAL A 73 9.08 2.46 -12.40
CA VAL A 73 8.87 1.31 -11.52
C VAL A 73 10.13 0.43 -11.51
N ALA A 74 10.22 -0.51 -10.58
CA ALA A 74 11.34 -1.45 -10.56
C ALA A 74 11.21 -2.45 -11.73
N GLU A 75 12.32 -2.98 -12.23
CA GLU A 75 12.30 -3.87 -13.40
C GLU A 75 11.46 -5.13 -13.13
N GLU A 76 11.60 -5.66 -11.92
CA GLU A 76 10.95 -6.86 -11.40
C GLU A 76 9.43 -6.72 -11.17
N ASP A 77 8.89 -5.50 -11.14
CA ASP A 77 7.46 -5.26 -10.88
C ASP A 77 6.55 -5.83 -12.00
N SER A 78 5.26 -6.02 -11.78
CA SER A 78 4.35 -6.34 -12.89
C SER A 78 3.99 -5.09 -13.69
N GLY A 79 4.28 -5.07 -14.99
CA GLY A 79 3.94 -3.95 -15.88
C GLY A 79 2.42 -3.75 -16.02
N GLU A 80 1.67 -4.84 -16.08
CA GLU A 80 0.21 -4.81 -16.26
C GLU A 80 -0.51 -4.20 -15.05
N ILE A 81 -0.09 -4.52 -13.83
CA ILE A 81 -0.63 -3.90 -12.61
C ILE A 81 -0.45 -2.38 -12.66
N HIS A 82 0.73 -1.93 -13.07
CA HIS A 82 1.04 -0.50 -13.17
C HIS A 82 0.29 0.19 -14.31
N ARG A 83 0.05 -0.49 -15.43
CA ARG A 83 -0.79 0.04 -16.50
C ARG A 83 -2.22 0.26 -16.02
N VAL A 84 -2.80 -0.68 -15.28
CA VAL A 84 -4.14 -0.53 -14.70
C VAL A 84 -4.18 0.62 -13.68
N ILE A 85 -3.15 0.77 -12.86
CA ILE A 85 -3.01 1.93 -11.96
C ILE A 85 -3.02 3.24 -12.76
N LEU A 86 -2.22 3.33 -13.83
CA LEU A 86 -2.15 4.53 -14.67
C LEU A 86 -3.46 4.82 -15.39
N GLN A 87 -4.21 3.79 -15.80
CA GLN A 87 -5.54 3.95 -16.40
C GLN A 87 -6.55 4.55 -15.41
N ASP A 88 -6.61 4.02 -14.17
CA ASP A 88 -7.47 4.56 -13.10
C ASP A 88 -7.08 6.02 -12.79
N LEU A 89 -5.77 6.30 -12.68
CA LEU A 89 -5.26 7.65 -12.47
C LEU A 89 -5.60 8.59 -13.64
N ALA A 90 -5.51 8.12 -14.89
CA ALA A 90 -5.83 8.92 -16.06
C ALA A 90 -7.32 9.29 -16.13
N GLU A 91 -8.21 8.36 -15.79
CA GLU A 91 -9.64 8.63 -15.62
C GLU A 91 -9.90 9.69 -14.56
N GLN A 92 -9.34 9.51 -13.36
CA GLN A 92 -9.56 10.44 -12.26
C GLN A 92 -8.96 11.82 -12.54
N PHE A 93 -7.77 11.89 -13.14
CA PHE A 93 -7.11 13.16 -13.46
C PHE A 93 -7.91 13.98 -14.47
N VAL A 94 -8.32 13.36 -15.59
CA VAL A 94 -9.10 14.04 -16.62
C VAL A 94 -10.46 14.47 -16.07
N SER A 95 -11.10 13.64 -15.26
CA SER A 95 -12.38 13.99 -14.63
C SER A 95 -12.24 15.13 -13.63
N MET A 96 -11.15 15.19 -12.86
CA MET A 96 -10.95 16.18 -11.80
C MET A 96 -10.55 17.55 -12.37
N PHE A 97 -9.72 17.57 -13.41
CA PHE A 97 -9.11 18.80 -13.92
C PHE A 97 -9.54 19.19 -15.33
N TYR A 98 -10.69 18.68 -15.81
CA TYR A 98 -11.18 18.92 -17.16
C TYR A 98 -11.12 20.40 -17.59
N SER A 99 -11.60 21.31 -16.72
CA SER A 99 -11.61 22.76 -17.00
C SER A 99 -10.20 23.37 -17.06
N ASP A 100 -9.27 22.89 -16.24
CA ASP A 100 -7.88 23.36 -16.23
C ASP A 100 -7.07 22.80 -17.40
N LEU A 101 -7.40 21.59 -17.86
CA LEU A 101 -6.82 20.96 -19.05
C LEU A 101 -7.22 21.65 -20.36
N MET A 102 -8.35 22.35 -20.39
CA MET A 102 -8.76 23.13 -21.57
C MET A 102 -8.01 24.47 -21.72
N LYS A 103 -7.20 24.87 -20.73
CA LYS A 103 -6.36 26.07 -20.81
C LYS A 103 -5.09 25.77 -21.62
N GLU A 104 -4.66 26.73 -22.45
CA GLU A 104 -3.43 26.60 -23.25
C GLU A 104 -2.17 26.42 -22.38
N LEU A 105 -2.11 27.11 -21.23
CA LEU A 105 -1.03 27.01 -20.25
C LEU A 105 -1.61 26.75 -18.85
N PRO A 106 -1.81 25.48 -18.48
CA PRO A 106 -2.27 25.12 -17.15
C PRO A 106 -1.20 25.44 -16.08
N ASP A 107 -1.61 25.94 -14.91
CA ASP A 107 -0.69 26.09 -13.78
C ASP A 107 -0.45 24.73 -13.12
N SER A 108 0.79 24.25 -13.13
CA SER A 108 1.20 23.01 -12.44
C SER A 108 0.71 22.91 -10.98
N LYS A 109 0.52 24.04 -10.29
CA LYS A 109 0.03 24.06 -8.91
C LYS A 109 -1.43 23.64 -8.77
N SER A 110 -2.26 23.86 -9.78
CA SER A 110 -3.68 23.47 -9.72
C SER A 110 -3.85 21.95 -9.64
N PHE A 111 -2.87 21.19 -10.12
CA PHE A 111 -2.89 19.73 -10.11
C PHE A 111 -2.36 19.10 -8.82
N ARG A 112 -1.81 19.88 -7.87
CA ARG A 112 -1.27 19.36 -6.58
C ARG A 112 -2.25 18.49 -5.78
N PRO A 113 -3.56 18.81 -5.70
CA PRO A 113 -4.53 17.97 -5.00
C PRO A 113 -4.62 16.53 -5.54
N PHE A 114 -4.13 16.29 -6.77
CA PHE A 114 -4.05 14.95 -7.33
C PHE A 114 -3.14 14.00 -6.54
N THR A 115 -2.22 14.53 -5.73
CA THR A 115 -1.33 13.74 -4.86
C THR A 115 -2.11 12.80 -3.96
N ASP A 116 -3.20 13.28 -3.34
CA ASP A 116 -3.98 12.48 -2.41
C ASP A 116 -4.71 11.34 -3.15
N ILE A 117 -5.08 11.56 -4.43
CA ILE A 117 -5.66 10.54 -5.30
C ILE A 117 -4.61 9.50 -5.69
N VAL A 118 -3.40 9.93 -6.08
CA VAL A 118 -2.30 9.02 -6.43
C VAL A 118 -1.97 8.12 -5.26
N GLU A 119 -1.78 8.68 -4.06
CA GLU A 119 -1.48 7.90 -2.85
C GLU A 119 -2.62 6.94 -2.51
N LYS A 120 -3.87 7.41 -2.54
CA LYS A 120 -5.05 6.56 -2.30
C LYS A 120 -5.15 5.42 -3.29
N THR A 121 -4.90 5.66 -4.58
CA THR A 121 -4.92 4.63 -5.62
C THR A 121 -3.79 3.62 -5.40
N LEU A 122 -2.55 4.08 -5.18
CA LEU A 122 -1.43 3.19 -4.88
C LEU A 122 -1.67 2.36 -3.62
N HIS A 123 -2.37 2.89 -2.61
CA HIS A 123 -2.75 2.13 -1.42
C HIS A 123 -3.70 0.96 -1.71
N LYS A 124 -4.61 1.06 -2.70
CA LYS A 124 -5.52 -0.04 -3.07
C LYS A 124 -4.75 -1.31 -3.47
N PHE A 125 -3.64 -1.14 -4.20
CA PHE A 125 -2.82 -2.24 -4.73
C PHE A 125 -1.79 -2.77 -3.73
N ASN A 126 -1.71 -2.17 -2.54
CA ASN A 126 -0.73 -2.51 -1.50
C ASN A 126 -1.31 -3.28 -0.29
N GLY A 127 -2.58 -3.69 -0.31
CA GLY A 127 -3.15 -4.75 0.55
C GLY A 127 -3.24 -4.56 2.08
N ILE A 128 -2.45 -3.70 2.75
CA ILE A 128 -2.50 -3.37 4.22
C ILE A 128 -1.90 -1.95 4.40
N PRO A 129 -2.36 -1.08 5.35
CA PRO A 129 -2.21 0.38 5.26
C PRO A 129 -0.75 0.86 5.22
N GLY A 130 -0.51 1.82 4.33
CA GLY A 130 0.79 2.27 3.82
C GLY A 130 1.94 2.47 4.80
N LEU A 131 1.64 2.86 6.03
CA LEU A 131 2.67 3.22 7.01
C LEU A 131 3.49 2.01 7.49
N ALA A 132 2.84 0.87 7.77
CA ALA A 132 3.50 -0.32 8.31
C ALA A 132 4.38 -1.07 7.29
N ARG A 133 4.21 -0.75 6.00
CA ARG A 133 5.03 -1.31 4.92
C ARG A 133 6.32 -0.53 4.72
N LYS A 134 6.26 0.80 4.75
CA LYS A 134 7.39 1.68 4.45
C LYS A 134 8.18 2.09 5.70
N TYR A 135 7.50 2.21 6.84
CA TYR A 135 8.08 2.76 8.06
C TYR A 135 8.04 1.75 9.19
N LYS A 136 9.03 1.87 10.08
CA LYS A 136 8.96 1.28 11.42
C LYS A 136 7.64 1.72 12.03
N THR A 137 6.82 0.77 12.46
CA THR A 137 5.47 1.06 12.96
C THR A 137 5.22 0.35 14.27
N ILE A 138 4.63 1.05 15.23
CA ILE A 138 4.23 0.47 16.51
C ILE A 138 2.75 0.10 16.44
N LEU A 139 2.45 -1.17 16.74
CA LEU A 139 1.08 -1.68 16.67
C LEU A 139 0.40 -1.48 18.01
N LEU A 140 -0.56 -0.56 18.03
CA LEU A 140 -1.42 -0.30 19.17
C LEU A 140 -2.65 -1.21 19.14
N PRO A 141 -3.25 -1.53 20.30
CA PRO A 141 -4.58 -2.13 20.35
C PRO A 141 -5.57 -1.33 19.50
N SER A 142 -6.48 -2.03 18.80
CA SER A 142 -7.41 -1.39 17.85
C SER A 142 -8.25 -0.28 18.50
N GLU A 143 -8.61 -0.42 19.77
CA GLU A 143 -9.35 0.59 20.53
C GLU A 143 -8.53 1.88 20.69
N ASP A 144 -7.27 1.78 21.13
CA ASP A 144 -6.38 2.93 21.31
C ASP A 144 -6.06 3.60 19.98
N LEU A 145 -5.79 2.81 18.93
CA LEU A 145 -5.54 3.33 17.60
C LEU A 145 -6.74 4.12 17.07
N ASN A 146 -7.96 3.60 17.25
CA ASN A 146 -9.18 4.26 16.81
C ASN A 146 -9.42 5.56 17.59
N ARG A 147 -9.16 5.56 18.91
CA ARG A 147 -9.25 6.78 19.73
C ARG A 147 -8.26 7.84 19.27
N LEU A 148 -7.00 7.46 19.03
CA LEU A 148 -5.97 8.37 18.53
C LEU A 148 -6.33 8.93 17.14
N LYS A 149 -6.78 8.09 16.20
CA LYS A 149 -7.21 8.54 14.88
C LYS A 149 -8.38 9.50 14.94
N LYS A 150 -9.37 9.22 15.78
CA LYS A 150 -10.54 10.10 15.96
C LYS A 150 -10.11 11.46 16.52
N SER A 151 -9.28 11.46 17.57
CA SER A 151 -8.78 12.70 18.17
C SER A 151 -7.90 13.49 17.20
N MET A 152 -7.08 12.82 16.40
CA MET A 152 -6.26 13.47 15.37
C MET A 152 -7.14 14.14 14.30
N ALA A 153 -8.16 13.42 13.81
CA ALA A 153 -9.11 13.98 12.85
C ALA A 153 -9.86 15.20 13.42
N GLU A 154 -10.25 15.18 14.69
CA GLU A 154 -10.90 16.33 15.36
C GLU A 154 -9.99 17.56 15.41
N VAL A 155 -8.68 17.37 15.62
CA VAL A 155 -7.69 18.46 15.59
C VAL A 155 -7.50 18.99 14.16
N GLU A 156 -7.47 18.09 13.15
CA GLU A 156 -7.30 18.42 11.73
C GLU A 156 -8.53 19.08 11.08
N VAL A 157 -9.70 19.09 11.75
CA VAL A 157 -10.84 19.93 11.33
C VAL A 157 -10.49 21.41 11.42
N ASN A 158 -9.53 21.78 12.27
CA ASN A 158 -9.07 23.15 12.37
C ASN A 158 -8.33 23.57 11.09
N ARG A 159 -8.71 24.71 10.53
CA ARG A 159 -8.10 25.25 9.30
C ARG A 159 -6.58 25.43 9.39
N ASP A 160 -6.05 25.63 10.58
CA ASP A 160 -4.63 25.92 10.80
C ASP A 160 -3.79 24.67 11.10
N ILE A 161 -4.43 23.51 11.33
CA ILE A 161 -3.76 22.20 11.46
C ILE A 161 -4.16 21.33 10.28
N LEU A 162 -3.24 21.06 9.37
CA LEU A 162 -3.54 20.34 8.13
C LEU A 162 -3.53 18.82 8.32
N ARG A 163 -2.46 18.29 8.91
CA ARG A 163 -2.22 16.84 9.07
C ARG A 163 -1.35 16.60 10.30
N GLY A 164 -1.54 15.48 10.98
CA GLY A 164 -0.78 15.09 12.17
C GLY A 164 -0.14 13.71 12.08
N ALA A 165 0.86 13.48 12.94
CA ALA A 165 1.44 12.16 13.20
C ALA A 165 1.94 12.06 14.64
N LEU A 166 2.03 10.82 15.12
CA LEU A 166 2.69 10.44 16.35
C LEU A 166 3.75 9.38 16.04
N VAL A 167 4.99 9.70 16.34
CA VAL A 167 6.15 8.84 16.07
C VAL A 167 6.96 8.69 17.35
N THR A 168 7.42 7.49 17.66
CA THR A 168 8.26 7.21 18.83
C THR A 168 9.68 7.72 18.64
N HIS A 169 10.44 7.93 19.73
CA HIS A 169 11.83 8.42 19.65
C HIS A 169 12.77 7.47 18.91
N ASP A 170 12.46 6.17 18.85
CA ASP A 170 13.20 5.18 18.08
C ASP A 170 12.69 5.01 16.64
N GLY A 171 11.85 5.94 16.17
CA GLY A 171 11.43 6.08 14.78
C GLY A 171 10.25 5.21 14.38
N TYR A 172 9.53 4.59 15.32
CA TYR A 172 8.30 3.84 15.01
C TYR A 172 7.09 4.76 14.95
N VAL A 173 6.40 4.78 13.82
CA VAL A 173 5.14 5.49 13.58
C VAL A 173 4.00 4.79 14.32
N ALA A 174 3.29 5.50 15.18
CA ALA A 174 2.12 4.97 15.89
C ALA A 174 0.82 5.25 15.13
N VAL A 175 0.69 6.47 14.61
CA VAL A 175 -0.42 6.92 13.78
C VAL A 175 0.05 8.10 12.94
N SER A 176 -0.39 8.21 11.70
CA SER A 176 -0.03 9.33 10.83
C SER A 176 -1.11 9.55 9.77
N ASN A 177 -1.45 10.82 9.56
CA ASN A 177 -2.17 11.35 8.41
C ASN A 177 -1.24 12.21 7.53
N LEU A 178 0.04 12.36 7.89
CA LEU A 178 1.05 13.01 7.07
C LEU A 178 1.23 12.27 5.73
N ARG A 179 1.51 13.04 4.68
CA ARG A 179 1.92 12.49 3.38
C ARG A 179 3.29 11.83 3.49
N ALA A 180 3.63 10.95 2.55
CA ALA A 180 4.86 10.17 2.63
C ALA A 180 6.11 11.06 2.79
N TYR A 181 6.26 12.10 1.96
CA TYR A 181 7.40 13.02 2.02
C TYR A 181 7.42 13.88 3.30
N GLU A 182 6.26 14.16 3.90
CA GLU A 182 6.16 14.90 5.15
C GLU A 182 6.63 14.03 6.32
N LEU A 183 6.25 12.76 6.28
CA LEU A 183 6.64 11.79 7.28
C LEU A 183 8.14 11.45 7.22
N GLU A 184 8.74 11.35 6.02
CA GLU A 184 10.21 11.22 5.89
C GLU A 184 10.93 12.39 6.58
N ALA A 185 10.51 13.63 6.28
CA ALA A 185 11.11 14.81 6.88
C ALA A 185 11.01 14.79 8.41
N VAL A 186 9.84 14.41 8.94
CA VAL A 186 9.65 14.25 10.39
C VAL A 186 10.57 13.17 10.96
N LEU A 187 10.70 12.01 10.30
CA LEU A 187 11.56 10.92 10.75
C LEU A 187 13.04 11.33 10.81
N ASP A 188 13.50 12.12 9.86
CA ASP A 188 14.85 12.69 9.87
C ASP A 188 15.04 13.61 11.08
N PHE A 189 14.04 14.44 11.41
CA PHE A 189 14.11 15.37 12.54
C PHE A 189 14.13 14.67 13.91
N ILE A 190 13.45 13.53 14.08
CA ILE A 190 13.33 12.84 15.37
C ILE A 190 14.68 12.56 16.03
N SER A 191 15.68 12.21 15.23
CA SER A 191 17.03 11.90 15.72
C SER A 191 17.76 13.10 16.34
N SER A 192 17.36 14.31 15.97
CA SER A 192 18.00 15.58 16.34
C SER A 192 17.13 16.47 17.24
N PHE A 193 15.89 16.03 17.54
CA PHE A 193 14.90 16.83 18.24
C PHE A 193 15.02 16.71 19.76
N ASP A 194 15.59 17.74 20.40
CA ASP A 194 15.80 17.79 21.86
C ASP A 194 14.92 18.83 22.58
N LYS A 195 14.20 19.67 21.83
CA LYS A 195 13.32 20.69 22.40
C LYS A 195 11.96 20.10 22.79
N ASN A 196 11.25 20.77 23.71
CA ASN A 196 9.88 20.37 24.06
C ASN A 196 8.90 20.68 22.93
N ILE A 197 9.06 21.82 22.28
CA ILE A 197 8.23 22.30 21.17
C ILE A 197 9.14 23.02 20.18
N GLU A 198 8.90 22.85 18.89
CA GLU A 198 9.58 23.60 17.84
C GLU A 198 8.71 23.74 16.59
N ILE A 199 8.83 24.88 15.91
CA ILE A 199 8.25 25.09 14.58
C ILE A 199 9.39 25.12 13.56
N HIS A 200 9.34 24.21 12.60
CA HIS A 200 10.35 24.06 11.55
C HIS A 200 9.74 24.22 10.16
N GLU A 201 10.25 25.19 9.41
CA GLU A 201 10.02 25.25 7.97
C GLU A 201 10.85 24.16 7.28
N HIS A 202 10.28 23.52 6.26
CA HIS A 202 10.97 22.49 5.50
C HIS A 202 10.68 22.65 4.00
N SER A 203 11.67 22.34 3.16
CA SER A 203 11.57 22.52 1.70
C SER A 203 10.52 21.62 1.05
N SER A 204 10.10 20.56 1.73
CA SER A 204 9.01 19.68 1.28
C SER A 204 7.62 20.26 1.53
N LEU A 205 7.50 21.33 2.32
CA LEU A 205 6.24 21.96 2.68
C LEU A 205 5.97 23.19 1.79
N GLU A 206 4.71 23.65 1.79
CA GLU A 206 4.36 24.90 1.14
C GLU A 206 4.95 26.08 1.92
N LYS A 207 5.28 27.19 1.23
CA LYS A 207 5.91 28.37 1.87
C LYS A 207 5.10 28.97 3.03
N ALA A 208 3.80 28.73 3.07
CA ALA A 208 2.91 29.19 4.13
C ALA A 208 2.68 28.14 5.23
N THR A 209 3.43 27.04 5.22
CA THR A 209 3.25 25.91 6.14
C THR A 209 4.57 25.51 6.78
N ALA A 210 4.48 24.95 7.99
CA ALA A 210 5.63 24.46 8.74
C ALA A 210 5.25 23.19 9.52
N PHE A 211 6.26 22.48 10.02
CA PHE A 211 6.05 21.42 11.01
C PHE A 211 6.04 22.02 12.41
N LEU A 212 4.99 21.73 13.18
CA LEU A 212 4.98 21.85 14.63
C LEU A 212 5.37 20.49 15.21
N LEU A 213 6.52 20.43 15.87
CA LEU A 213 7.01 19.24 16.57
C LEU A 213 6.82 19.43 18.08
N VAL A 214 6.21 18.45 18.73
CA VAL A 214 5.95 18.46 20.17
C VAL A 214 6.47 17.18 20.81
N ASN A 215 7.39 17.30 21.75
CA ASN A 215 7.98 16.17 22.46
C ASN A 215 7.05 15.64 23.55
N LEU A 216 6.63 14.39 23.39
CA LEU A 216 5.94 13.62 24.43
C LEU A 216 6.98 12.83 25.22
N LYS A 217 7.42 13.41 26.34
CA LYS A 217 8.46 12.88 27.23
C LYS A 217 8.41 11.35 27.35
N LYS A 218 9.50 10.69 26.92
CA LYS A 218 9.74 9.22 26.93
C LYS A 218 8.92 8.40 25.92
N LYS A 219 7.96 9.00 25.21
CA LYS A 219 7.10 8.30 24.26
C LYS A 219 7.48 8.57 22.82
N GLY A 220 7.76 9.82 22.47
CA GLY A 220 8.03 10.21 21.10
C GLY A 220 7.75 11.67 20.80
N VAL A 221 7.49 11.95 19.54
CA VAL A 221 7.22 13.26 18.97
C VAL A 221 5.87 13.23 18.27
N CYS A 222 5.01 14.19 18.60
CA CYS A 222 3.88 14.53 17.75
C CYS A 222 4.33 15.57 16.71
N ALA A 223 4.04 15.32 15.45
CA ALA A 223 4.34 16.24 14.37
C ALA A 223 3.04 16.67 13.69
N PHE A 224 2.89 17.96 13.44
CA PHE A 224 1.74 18.51 12.73
C PHE A 224 2.19 19.43 11.61
N VAL A 225 1.59 19.33 10.43
CA VAL A 225 1.72 20.35 9.40
C VAL A 225 0.73 21.46 9.73
N ILE A 226 1.23 22.67 9.92
CA ILE A 226 0.46 23.84 10.32
C ILE A 226 0.53 24.93 9.27
N ASN A 227 -0.53 25.73 9.13
CA ASN A 227 -0.47 26.99 8.37
C ASN A 227 0.17 28.06 9.26
N LEU A 228 1.23 28.73 8.78
CA LEU A 228 1.90 29.80 9.49
C LEU A 228 0.97 31.02 9.67
N GLY A 229 0.97 31.61 10.87
CA GLY A 229 0.18 32.82 11.15
C GLY A 229 -0.28 32.96 12.60
N MET A 230 -0.14 31.91 13.42
CA MET A 230 -0.50 31.94 14.84
C MET A 230 0.75 31.86 15.73
N SER A 231 0.56 32.11 17.03
CA SER A 231 1.62 31.90 18.02
C SER A 231 1.78 30.43 18.37
N GLU A 232 2.99 30.01 18.75
CA GLU A 232 3.28 28.64 19.21
C GLU A 232 2.29 28.16 20.28
N LYS A 233 2.01 29.02 21.28
CA LYS A 233 1.07 28.71 22.36
C LYS A 233 -0.32 28.36 21.84
N THR A 234 -0.80 29.09 20.82
CA THR A 234 -2.12 28.85 20.25
C THR A 234 -2.18 27.52 19.51
N TYR A 235 -1.13 27.16 18.75
CA TYR A 235 -1.08 25.84 18.13
C TYR A 235 -1.10 24.73 19.16
N ILE A 236 -0.35 24.87 20.25
CA ILE A 236 -0.35 23.89 21.34
C ILE A 236 -1.75 23.71 21.93
N GLU A 237 -2.48 24.79 22.18
CA GLU A 237 -3.86 24.72 22.66
C GLU A 237 -4.78 23.96 21.70
N LEU A 238 -4.60 24.14 20.38
CA LEU A 238 -5.36 23.43 19.35
C LEU A 238 -5.05 21.94 19.30
N VAL A 239 -3.78 21.55 19.43
CA VAL A 239 -3.37 20.12 19.35
C VAL A 239 -3.43 19.42 20.71
N ASN A 240 -3.61 20.15 21.82
CA ASN A 240 -3.59 19.62 23.17
C ASN A 240 -4.55 18.43 23.42
N PRO A 241 -5.78 18.39 22.87
CA PRO A 241 -6.66 17.23 23.02
C PRO A 241 -5.98 15.92 22.56
N PHE A 242 -5.28 15.97 21.42
CA PHE A 242 -4.53 14.84 20.91
C PHE A 242 -3.28 14.54 21.75
N LEU A 243 -2.53 15.57 22.13
CA LEU A 243 -1.32 15.41 22.96
C LEU A 243 -1.65 14.73 24.31
N ALA A 244 -2.73 15.15 24.96
CA ALA A 244 -3.18 14.57 26.22
C ALA A 244 -3.54 13.10 26.06
N LEU A 245 -4.25 12.74 24.99
CA LEU A 245 -4.60 11.35 24.69
C LEU A 245 -3.35 10.50 24.41
N ALA A 246 -2.44 10.99 23.57
CA ALA A 246 -1.18 10.30 23.26
C ALA A 246 -0.30 10.11 24.52
N GLN A 247 -0.31 11.07 25.44
CA GLN A 247 0.37 10.95 26.73
C GLN A 247 -0.27 9.90 27.65
N LEU A 248 -1.54 9.53 27.45
CA LEU A 248 -2.22 8.48 28.23
C LEU A 248 -2.12 7.09 27.58
N THR A 249 -1.97 6.98 26.26
CA THR A 249 -1.87 5.69 25.56
C THR A 249 -0.59 4.94 25.93
N SER A 250 -0.70 3.69 26.42
CA SER A 250 0.49 2.89 26.76
C SER A 250 1.16 2.30 25.51
N PHE A 251 2.49 2.33 25.47
CA PHE A 251 3.31 1.70 24.43
C PHE A 251 4.12 0.50 24.96
N GLU A 252 4.02 0.17 26.25
CA GLU A 252 4.90 -0.81 26.90
C GLU A 252 4.69 -2.24 26.37
N GLU A 253 3.47 -2.59 26.01
CA GLU A 253 3.10 -3.91 25.46
C GLU A 253 2.96 -3.89 23.93
N ALA A 254 3.15 -2.73 23.30
CA ALA A 254 2.90 -2.57 21.88
C ALA A 254 4.04 -3.19 21.05
N LYS A 255 3.67 -4.12 20.15
CA LYS A 255 4.65 -4.77 19.27
C LYS A 255 5.20 -3.75 18.27
N LYS A 256 6.53 -3.64 18.26
CA LYS A 256 7.28 -2.87 17.28
C LYS A 256 7.50 -3.71 16.02
N PHE A 257 7.16 -3.15 14.88
CA PHE A 257 7.29 -3.79 13.57
C PHE A 257 8.29 -3.01 12.72
N GLU A 258 9.33 -3.69 12.24
CA GLU A 258 10.22 -3.12 11.23
C GLU A 258 9.68 -3.42 9.85
N PRO A 259 9.75 -2.47 8.90
CA PRO A 259 9.35 -2.72 7.51
C PRO A 259 10.23 -3.84 6.93
N ASP A 260 9.64 -4.65 6.04
CA ASP A 260 10.34 -5.75 5.38
C ASP A 260 11.56 -5.18 4.64
N LYS A 261 12.78 -5.58 5.03
CA LYS A 261 14.05 -5.04 4.45
C LYS A 261 14.25 -5.39 2.97
N ALA A 262 13.43 -6.28 2.42
CA ALA A 262 13.39 -6.64 1.02
C ALA A 262 11.97 -6.39 0.50
N GLU A 263 11.73 -5.18 0.00
CA GLU A 263 10.59 -4.94 -0.89
C GLU A 263 10.84 -5.74 -2.16
N GLY A 264 10.26 -6.93 -2.23
CA GLY A 264 10.17 -7.69 -3.46
C GLY A 264 9.37 -6.93 -4.52
N PRO A 265 9.38 -7.39 -5.77
CA PRO A 265 8.58 -6.80 -6.84
C PRO A 265 7.12 -6.57 -6.42
N ILE A 266 6.51 -5.47 -6.88
CA ILE A 266 5.05 -5.32 -6.90
C ILE A 266 4.51 -6.32 -7.91
N SER A 267 4.32 -7.54 -7.42
CA SER A 267 3.49 -8.59 -7.97
C SER A 267 2.51 -8.99 -6.88
N PHE A 268 1.36 -9.52 -7.26
CA PHE A 268 0.50 -10.16 -6.26
C PHE A 268 1.27 -11.34 -5.65
N TYR A 269 1.46 -11.31 -4.33
CA TYR A 269 2.17 -12.37 -3.64
C TYR A 269 1.31 -13.62 -3.65
N ASP A 270 1.88 -14.73 -4.14
CA ASP A 270 1.17 -15.97 -4.41
C ASP A 270 0.37 -16.52 -3.22
N PHE A 271 0.82 -16.23 -2.00
CA PHE A 271 0.21 -16.73 -0.77
C PHE A 271 -0.62 -15.67 -0.03
N ASP A 272 -0.79 -14.48 -0.60
CA ASP A 272 -1.78 -13.52 -0.11
C ASP A 272 -3.19 -13.96 -0.54
N GLY A 273 -4.17 -13.65 0.31
CA GLY A 273 -5.56 -13.95 0.08
C GLY A 273 -6.27 -12.86 -0.71
N ILE A 274 -7.40 -13.22 -1.32
CA ILE A 274 -8.24 -12.31 -2.07
C ILE A 274 -9.63 -12.30 -1.43
N GLU A 275 -10.15 -11.10 -1.21
CA GLU A 275 -11.44 -10.91 -0.54
C GLU A 275 -12.34 -9.96 -1.34
N PRO A 276 -13.61 -10.33 -1.59
CA PRO A 276 -14.59 -9.43 -2.16
C PRO A 276 -14.97 -8.32 -1.18
N ILE A 277 -15.00 -7.08 -1.66
CA ILE A 277 -15.43 -5.89 -0.90
C ILE A 277 -16.93 -5.63 -1.11
N VAL A 278 -17.46 -6.06 -2.25
CA VAL A 278 -18.88 -5.94 -2.62
C VAL A 278 -19.50 -7.32 -2.85
N ALA A 279 -20.83 -7.36 -2.92
CA ALA A 279 -21.57 -8.60 -3.21
C ALA A 279 -21.15 -9.19 -4.57
N LEU A 280 -21.07 -10.53 -4.64
CA LEU A 280 -20.53 -11.25 -5.81
C LEU A 280 -21.31 -10.96 -7.10
N GLU A 281 -22.62 -10.72 -7.00
CA GLU A 281 -23.48 -10.38 -8.13
C GLU A 281 -23.05 -9.05 -8.79
N LYS A 282 -22.62 -8.08 -7.96
CA LYS A 282 -22.09 -6.81 -8.45
C LYS A 282 -20.76 -7.01 -9.16
N ILE A 283 -19.88 -7.86 -8.60
CA ILE A 283 -18.60 -8.21 -9.24
C ILE A 283 -18.86 -8.88 -10.60
N GLN A 284 -19.81 -9.81 -10.66
CA GLN A 284 -20.20 -10.49 -11.89
C GLN A 284 -20.73 -9.54 -12.96
N SER A 285 -21.59 -8.60 -12.57
CA SER A 285 -22.10 -7.59 -13.50
C SER A 285 -20.98 -6.71 -14.05
N GLU A 286 -20.02 -6.30 -13.22
CA GLU A 286 -18.89 -5.48 -13.64
C GLU A 286 -17.93 -6.24 -14.55
N ILE A 287 -17.62 -7.51 -14.22
CA ILE A 287 -16.81 -8.39 -15.07
C ILE A 287 -17.45 -8.52 -16.45
N SER A 288 -18.78 -8.65 -16.52
CA SER A 288 -19.50 -8.79 -17.79
C SER A 288 -19.40 -7.52 -18.65
N ILE A 289 -19.47 -6.35 -18.03
CA ILE A 289 -19.31 -5.05 -18.71
C ILE A 289 -17.87 -4.88 -19.21
N MET A 290 -16.91 -5.11 -18.30
CA MET A 290 -15.47 -4.93 -18.54
C MET A 290 -14.94 -5.86 -19.62
N LEU A 291 -15.40 -7.12 -19.63
CA LEU A 291 -14.94 -8.13 -20.57
C LEU A 291 -15.77 -8.20 -21.85
N SER A 292 -16.76 -7.34 -22.06
CA SER A 292 -17.65 -7.36 -23.25
C SER A 292 -16.94 -7.41 -24.62
N ARG A 293 -15.66 -7.03 -24.70
CA ARG A 293 -14.81 -7.07 -25.89
C ARG A 293 -13.60 -8.02 -25.77
N ALA A 294 -13.51 -8.77 -24.68
CA ALA A 294 -12.40 -9.67 -24.40
C ALA A 294 -12.62 -11.06 -25.05
N PRO A 295 -11.54 -11.83 -25.27
CA PRO A 295 -11.64 -13.20 -25.75
C PRO A 295 -12.45 -14.11 -24.81
N GLU A 296 -13.11 -15.13 -25.35
CA GLU A 296 -13.89 -16.11 -24.56
C GLU A 296 -13.06 -16.80 -23.46
N SER A 297 -11.75 -17.00 -23.67
CA SER A 297 -10.85 -17.56 -22.66
C SER A 297 -10.77 -16.70 -21.40
N VAL A 298 -10.72 -15.38 -21.55
CA VAL A 298 -10.69 -14.41 -20.43
C VAL A 298 -12.03 -14.39 -19.72
N HIS A 299 -13.13 -14.44 -20.47
CA HIS A 299 -14.47 -14.58 -19.89
C HIS A 299 -14.63 -15.87 -19.05
N SER A 300 -14.18 -17.02 -19.58
CA SER A 300 -14.22 -18.29 -18.87
C SER A 300 -13.36 -18.24 -17.60
N GLY A 301 -12.16 -17.68 -17.68
CA GLY A 301 -11.28 -17.49 -16.52
C GLY A 301 -11.92 -16.62 -15.43
N ALA A 302 -12.57 -15.52 -15.81
CA ALA A 302 -13.23 -14.61 -14.88
C ALA A 302 -14.45 -15.24 -14.17
N LEU A 303 -15.19 -16.12 -14.84
CA LEU A 303 -16.27 -16.89 -14.21
C LEU A 303 -15.75 -17.86 -13.15
N LYS A 304 -14.66 -18.59 -13.44
CA LYS A 304 -14.03 -19.48 -12.46
C LYS A 304 -13.45 -18.73 -11.26
N LEU A 305 -12.96 -17.52 -11.48
CA LEU A 305 -12.53 -16.62 -10.41
C LEU A 305 -13.70 -16.31 -9.45
N LEU A 306 -14.89 -16.02 -9.96
CA LEU A 306 -16.07 -15.73 -9.13
C LEU A 306 -16.48 -16.92 -8.25
N GLU A 307 -16.48 -18.13 -8.81
CA GLU A 307 -16.78 -19.36 -8.05
C GLU A 307 -15.81 -19.56 -6.88
N LYS A 308 -14.54 -19.19 -7.08
CA LYS A 308 -13.51 -19.38 -6.07
C LYS A 308 -13.47 -18.25 -5.04
N LEU A 309 -13.84 -17.02 -5.41
CA LEU A 309 -13.92 -15.86 -4.51
C LEU A 309 -14.95 -16.03 -3.38
N GLU A 310 -15.95 -16.90 -3.55
CA GLU A 310 -16.87 -17.28 -2.47
C GLU A 310 -16.15 -17.95 -1.29
N LYS A 311 -15.02 -18.60 -1.58
CA LYS A 311 -14.14 -19.24 -0.60
C LYS A 311 -12.87 -18.42 -0.44
N MET A 312 -12.24 -18.51 0.73
CA MET A 312 -10.95 -17.89 0.94
C MET A 312 -9.92 -18.49 -0.02
N ALA A 313 -9.45 -17.69 -0.98
CA ALA A 313 -8.56 -18.12 -2.05
C ALA A 313 -7.28 -17.28 -2.04
N THR A 314 -6.17 -17.95 -2.33
CA THR A 314 -4.88 -17.29 -2.54
C THR A 314 -4.71 -16.86 -4.00
N VAL A 315 -3.81 -15.90 -4.24
CA VAL A 315 -3.44 -15.46 -5.58
C VAL A 315 -3.01 -16.65 -6.45
N ALA A 316 -2.13 -17.52 -5.94
CA ALA A 316 -1.65 -18.70 -6.68
C ALA A 316 -2.79 -19.64 -7.10
N GLU A 317 -3.74 -19.92 -6.20
CA GLU A 317 -4.90 -20.76 -6.53
C GLU A 317 -5.78 -20.14 -7.59
N LEU A 318 -5.99 -18.81 -7.55
CA LEU A 318 -6.78 -18.15 -8.59
C LEU A 318 -6.09 -18.27 -9.94
N HIS A 319 -4.77 -18.10 -10.04
CA HIS A 319 -4.08 -18.26 -11.32
C HIS A 319 -4.19 -19.69 -11.87
N GLU A 320 -4.02 -20.69 -11.00
CA GLU A 320 -4.18 -22.09 -11.38
C GLU A 320 -5.59 -22.39 -11.91
N ILE A 321 -6.62 -21.86 -11.25
CA ILE A 321 -8.02 -22.11 -11.58
C ILE A 321 -8.48 -21.32 -12.83
N MET A 322 -8.06 -20.05 -12.94
CA MET A 322 -8.40 -19.21 -14.09
C MET A 322 -7.86 -19.82 -15.38
N GLY A 323 -6.72 -20.52 -15.34
CA GLY A 323 -6.08 -21.10 -16.52
C GLY A 323 -5.61 -20.04 -17.53
N LEU A 324 -5.45 -18.81 -17.07
CA LEU A 324 -4.99 -17.68 -17.86
C LEU A 324 -3.46 -17.53 -17.71
N PRO A 325 -2.77 -16.97 -18.73
CA PRO A 325 -1.41 -16.48 -18.55
C PRO A 325 -1.33 -15.54 -17.34
N ARG A 326 -0.21 -15.60 -16.59
CA ARG A 326 -0.03 -14.83 -15.35
C ARG A 326 -0.34 -13.35 -15.54
N GLU A 327 0.16 -12.77 -16.62
CA GLU A 327 -0.03 -11.36 -17.00
C GLU A 327 -1.52 -11.00 -17.14
N GLN A 328 -2.31 -11.83 -17.82
CA GLN A 328 -3.75 -11.60 -18.00
C GLN A 328 -4.53 -11.78 -16.69
N GLY A 329 -4.11 -12.74 -15.85
CA GLY A 329 -4.70 -12.92 -14.53
C GLY A 329 -4.40 -11.74 -13.59
N ASP A 330 -3.17 -11.24 -13.60
CA ASP A 330 -2.74 -10.09 -12.80
C ASP A 330 -3.48 -8.82 -13.28
N GLU A 331 -3.63 -8.63 -14.59
CA GLU A 331 -4.41 -7.52 -15.15
C GLU A 331 -5.87 -7.57 -14.68
N LEU A 332 -6.52 -8.73 -14.78
CA LEU A 332 -7.91 -8.92 -14.35
C LEU A 332 -8.08 -8.60 -12.86
N LEU A 333 -7.19 -9.11 -12.01
CA LEU A 333 -7.18 -8.81 -10.58
C LEU A 333 -6.96 -7.32 -10.32
N ALA A 334 -6.01 -6.70 -11.01
CA ALA A 334 -5.73 -5.29 -10.89
C ALA A 334 -6.95 -4.42 -11.26
N GLN A 335 -7.67 -4.75 -12.33
CA GLN A 335 -8.87 -4.02 -12.75
C GLN A 335 -9.99 -4.08 -11.69
N LEU A 336 -10.18 -5.26 -11.09
CA LEU A 336 -11.15 -5.44 -10.01
C LEU A 336 -10.75 -4.68 -8.73
N ILE A 337 -9.46 -4.60 -8.41
CA ILE A 337 -8.94 -3.81 -7.29
C ILE A 337 -9.10 -2.31 -7.55
N ALA A 338 -8.79 -1.83 -8.77
CA ALA A 338 -8.94 -0.43 -9.16
C ALA A 338 -10.37 0.06 -8.91
N LYS A 339 -11.34 -0.75 -9.34
CA LYS A 339 -12.79 -0.54 -9.17
C LYS A 339 -13.31 -0.82 -7.75
N SER A 340 -12.42 -1.14 -6.80
CA SER A 340 -12.76 -1.44 -5.40
C SER A 340 -13.77 -2.58 -5.23
N MET A 341 -13.70 -3.57 -6.12
CA MET A 341 -14.56 -4.77 -6.06
C MET A 341 -13.94 -5.86 -5.17
N ILE A 342 -12.62 -5.99 -5.21
CA ILE A 342 -11.85 -6.95 -4.42
C ILE A 342 -10.66 -6.27 -3.76
N ARG A 343 -10.10 -6.89 -2.72
CA ARG A 343 -8.81 -6.51 -2.12
C ARG A 343 -7.91 -7.72 -1.92
N ILE A 344 -6.60 -7.46 -1.97
CA ILE A 344 -5.58 -8.41 -1.51
C ILE A 344 -5.41 -8.26 0.00
N ILE A 345 -5.37 -9.36 0.73
CA ILE A 345 -5.18 -9.40 2.17
C ILE A 345 -4.03 -10.35 2.52
N ARG A 346 -3.22 -10.00 3.52
CA ARG A 346 -2.24 -10.95 4.06
C ARG A 346 -2.97 -12.01 4.86
N LEU A 347 -2.50 -13.25 4.77
CA LEU A 347 -3.05 -14.37 5.53
C LEU A 347 -2.26 -14.59 6.82
N PHE A 348 -2.96 -14.54 7.95
CA PHE A 348 -2.39 -14.72 9.28
C PHE A 348 -2.90 -16.04 9.88
N PRO A 349 -2.09 -17.12 9.88
CA PRO A 349 -2.51 -18.39 10.45
C PRO A 349 -2.56 -18.31 11.98
N VAL A 350 -3.60 -18.91 12.56
CA VAL A 350 -3.78 -19.14 13.99
C VAL A 350 -3.94 -20.64 14.19
N LEU A 351 -3.06 -21.24 14.98
CA LEU A 351 -3.17 -22.62 15.45
C LEU A 351 -3.70 -22.63 16.88
N GLU A 352 -4.65 -23.52 17.19
CA GLU A 352 -5.16 -23.73 18.56
C GLU A 352 -4.09 -24.35 19.47
N ASP A 353 -4.19 -24.24 20.79
CA ASP A 353 -3.14 -24.72 21.70
C ASP A 353 -2.82 -26.22 21.57
N ARG A 354 -1.54 -26.56 21.80
CA ARG A 354 -1.03 -27.93 21.79
C ARG A 354 -1.52 -28.67 23.03
N ASP A 355 -2.66 -29.33 22.92
CA ASP A 355 -3.06 -30.36 23.86
C ASP A 355 -2.73 -31.76 23.32
N GLU A 356 -2.89 -32.78 24.17
CA GLU A 356 -2.70 -34.18 23.78
C GLU A 356 -3.58 -34.60 22.59
N ARG A 357 -4.70 -33.90 22.36
CA ARG A 357 -5.61 -34.16 21.24
C ARG A 357 -5.02 -33.66 19.92
N PHE A 358 -4.29 -32.55 19.93
CA PHE A 358 -3.58 -32.08 18.74
C PHE A 358 -2.45 -33.03 18.32
N ALA A 359 -1.69 -33.58 19.27
CA ALA A 359 -0.67 -34.59 18.98
C ALA A 359 -1.27 -35.86 18.38
N ALA A 360 -2.35 -36.37 19.00
CA ALA A 360 -3.10 -37.51 18.47
C ALA A 360 -3.68 -37.22 17.08
N TYR A 361 -4.21 -36.01 16.84
CA TYR A 361 -4.72 -35.60 15.53
C TYR A 361 -3.64 -35.67 14.44
N LEU A 362 -2.43 -35.18 14.72
CA LEU A 362 -1.31 -35.23 13.78
C LEU A 362 -0.92 -36.67 13.40
N GLU A 363 -1.02 -37.61 14.34
CA GLU A 363 -0.82 -39.04 14.08
C GLU A 363 -1.95 -39.63 13.22
N VAL A 364 -3.22 -39.28 13.49
CA VAL A 364 -4.38 -39.77 12.74
C VAL A 364 -4.39 -39.30 11.29
N ILE A 365 -4.03 -38.04 11.01
CA ILE A 365 -3.96 -37.53 9.63
C ILE A 365 -2.76 -38.07 8.85
N GLY A 366 -1.88 -38.86 9.48
CA GLY A 366 -0.73 -39.49 8.83
C GLY A 366 0.31 -38.49 8.33
N ILE A 367 0.50 -37.37 9.05
CA ILE A 367 1.44 -36.34 8.62
C ILE A 367 2.86 -36.91 8.59
N LYS A 368 3.62 -36.65 7.52
CA LYS A 368 5.01 -37.13 7.42
C LYS A 368 5.85 -36.49 8.53
N LYS A 369 6.82 -37.21 9.07
CA LYS A 369 7.73 -36.69 10.12
C LYS A 369 8.38 -35.35 9.74
N ARG A 370 8.73 -35.15 8.46
CA ARG A 370 9.28 -33.89 7.95
C ARG A 370 8.31 -32.70 8.08
N ASP A 371 7.02 -32.96 7.99
CA ASP A 371 5.98 -31.92 8.05
C ASP A 371 5.62 -31.61 9.50
N PHE A 372 5.68 -32.61 10.36
CA PHE A 372 5.64 -32.42 11.81
C PHE A 372 6.73 -31.47 12.30
N ASP A 373 7.96 -31.63 11.81
CA ASP A 373 9.09 -30.74 12.14
C ASP A 373 8.84 -29.29 11.67
N ILE A 374 8.20 -29.13 10.51
CA ILE A 374 7.78 -27.82 10.01
C ILE A 374 6.72 -27.21 10.93
N VAL A 375 5.66 -27.96 11.27
CA VAL A 375 4.61 -27.51 12.21
C VAL A 375 5.23 -27.09 13.54
N ASN A 376 6.13 -27.89 14.11
CA ASN A 376 6.87 -27.55 15.34
C ASN A 376 7.59 -26.21 15.24
N THR A 377 8.24 -25.96 14.10
CA THR A 377 9.07 -24.78 13.88
C THR A 377 8.24 -23.52 13.71
N ILE A 378 7.14 -23.60 12.93
CA ILE A 378 6.28 -22.44 12.62
C ILE A 378 5.26 -22.14 13.72
N TRP A 379 4.94 -23.12 14.57
CA TRP A 379 3.89 -23.03 15.60
C TRP A 379 3.85 -21.72 16.36
N LYS A 380 5.00 -21.33 16.94
CA LYS A 380 5.17 -20.13 17.77
C LYS A 380 4.88 -18.82 17.01
N TYR A 381 4.84 -18.87 15.68
CA TYR A 381 4.52 -17.73 14.81
C TYR A 381 3.09 -17.80 14.23
N CYS A 382 2.41 -18.94 14.33
CA CYS A 382 1.02 -19.14 13.90
C CYS A 382 0.03 -18.70 14.99
N ASN A 383 0.15 -17.45 15.44
CA ASN A 383 -0.73 -16.84 16.44
C ASN A 383 -1.52 -15.65 15.88
N GLY A 384 -1.63 -15.55 14.55
CA GLY A 384 -2.30 -14.42 13.90
C GLY A 384 -1.49 -13.12 13.87
N SER A 385 -0.31 -13.07 14.51
CA SER A 385 0.54 -11.88 14.48
C SER A 385 1.43 -11.80 13.23
N TYR A 386 1.76 -12.94 12.63
CA TYR A 386 2.67 -13.03 11.48
C TYR A 386 1.97 -13.57 10.24
N SER A 387 2.24 -12.95 9.10
CA SER A 387 1.80 -13.44 7.80
C SER A 387 2.64 -14.64 7.39
N ILE A 388 2.15 -15.41 6.43
CA ILE A 388 2.89 -16.55 5.85
C ILE A 388 4.28 -16.15 5.33
N ARG A 389 4.39 -14.97 4.72
CA ARG A 389 5.66 -14.43 4.26
C ARG A 389 6.62 -14.17 5.42
N GLU A 390 6.14 -13.52 6.48
CA GLU A 390 6.94 -13.20 7.66
C GLU A 390 7.39 -14.46 8.41
N ILE A 391 6.54 -15.48 8.46
CA ILE A 391 6.91 -16.79 9.01
C ILE A 391 8.01 -17.44 8.16
N SER A 392 7.89 -17.38 6.84
CA SER A 392 8.88 -17.92 5.90
C SER A 392 10.25 -17.28 6.12
N GLU A 393 10.32 -15.96 6.17
CA GLU A 393 11.56 -15.21 6.37
C GLU A 393 12.20 -15.50 7.75
N ARG A 394 11.39 -15.64 8.81
CA ARG A 394 11.89 -15.91 10.17
C ARG A 394 12.36 -17.33 10.38
N THR A 395 11.74 -18.29 9.71
CA THR A 395 12.03 -19.72 9.87
C THR A 395 12.98 -20.25 8.81
N ASN A 396 13.22 -19.46 7.74
CA ASN A 396 13.94 -19.87 6.54
C ASN A 396 13.28 -21.09 5.84
N ILE A 397 11.98 -21.31 6.06
CA ILE A 397 11.17 -22.34 5.41
C ILE A 397 10.40 -21.67 4.27
N PRO A 398 10.40 -22.20 3.03
CA PRO A 398 9.68 -21.59 1.92
C PRO A 398 8.17 -21.42 2.21
N ALA A 399 7.62 -20.25 1.89
CA ALA A 399 6.20 -19.93 2.11
C ALA A 399 5.23 -20.94 1.49
N GLY A 400 5.54 -21.46 0.30
CA GLY A 400 4.74 -22.50 -0.34
C GLY A 400 4.68 -23.78 0.48
N ARG A 401 5.80 -24.17 1.11
CA ARG A 401 5.83 -25.35 1.98
C ARG A 401 5.05 -25.13 3.27
N ILE A 402 5.15 -23.92 3.85
CA ILE A 402 4.36 -23.54 5.03
C ILE A 402 2.86 -23.63 4.70
N MET A 403 2.43 -23.07 3.57
CA MET A 403 1.02 -23.10 3.14
C MET A 403 0.51 -24.51 2.91
N GLU A 404 1.30 -25.36 2.26
CA GLU A 404 0.93 -26.77 2.02
C GLU A 404 0.71 -27.50 3.36
N VAL A 405 1.65 -27.38 4.29
CA VAL A 405 1.56 -28.02 5.61
C VAL A 405 0.34 -27.48 6.39
N LEU A 406 0.14 -26.17 6.44
CA LEU A 406 -1.00 -25.58 7.15
C LEU A 406 -2.35 -25.98 6.53
N ARG A 407 -2.43 -26.18 5.21
CA ARG A 407 -3.65 -26.68 4.56
C ARG A 407 -3.96 -28.13 4.92
N VAL A 408 -2.94 -28.97 5.06
CA VAL A 408 -3.11 -30.37 5.50
C VAL A 408 -3.71 -30.44 6.91
N LEU A 409 -3.43 -29.46 7.78
CA LEU A 409 -4.03 -29.36 9.11
C LEU A 409 -5.52 -28.97 9.10
N GLY A 410 -6.05 -28.54 7.94
CA GLY A 410 -7.46 -28.26 7.72
C GLY A 410 -8.05 -27.31 8.76
N ASN A 411 -9.11 -27.76 9.44
CA ASN A 411 -9.88 -26.97 10.39
C ASN A 411 -9.11 -26.57 11.66
N ASN A 412 -7.92 -27.11 11.90
CA ASN A 412 -7.08 -26.72 13.03
C ASN A 412 -6.31 -25.41 12.77
N VAL A 413 -6.33 -24.90 11.53
CA VAL A 413 -5.78 -23.60 11.17
C VAL A 413 -6.93 -22.64 10.94
N THR A 414 -7.05 -21.65 11.81
CA THR A 414 -7.92 -20.50 11.56
C THR A 414 -7.13 -19.44 10.81
N TRP A 415 -7.66 -18.98 9.68
CA TRP A 415 -7.04 -17.93 8.88
C TRP A 415 -7.64 -16.59 9.23
N SER A 416 -6.88 -15.75 9.94
CA SER A 416 -7.31 -14.38 10.18
C SER A 416 -6.96 -13.49 8.99
N LYS A 417 -7.92 -12.63 8.62
CA LYS A 417 -7.77 -11.60 7.57
C LYS A 417 -7.11 -10.32 8.11
N ASN A 418 -7.17 -10.13 9.42
CA ASN A 418 -6.54 -9.02 10.12
C ASN A 418 -5.43 -9.56 11.00
N ARG A 419 -4.39 -8.78 11.22
CA ARG A 419 -3.37 -9.14 12.20
C ARG A 419 -4.02 -9.16 13.60
N VAL A 420 -3.96 -10.31 14.27
CA VAL A 420 -4.48 -10.48 15.63
C VAL A 420 -3.31 -10.51 16.59
N LEU A 421 -3.36 -9.65 17.61
CA LEU A 421 -2.44 -9.66 18.74
C LEU A 421 -3.03 -10.56 19.83
N SER A 422 -3.19 -11.85 19.55
CA SER A 422 -3.47 -12.81 20.63
C SER A 422 -2.14 -13.17 21.28
N HIS A 423 -2.08 -12.99 22.60
CA HIS A 423 -1.09 -13.71 23.39
C HIS A 423 -1.48 -15.18 23.33
N VAL A 424 -0.67 -16.00 22.66
CA VAL A 424 -0.61 -17.42 23.03
C VAL A 424 -0.03 -17.41 24.44
N ARG A 425 -0.82 -17.85 25.41
CA ARG A 425 -0.38 -18.03 26.79
C ARG A 425 0.53 -19.23 26.90
#